data_AF-A0A7J4UYC2-F1
#
_entry.id   AF-A0A7J4UYC2-F1
#
_cell.length_a   1.000
_cell.length_b   1.000
_cell.length_c   1.000
_cell.angle_alpha   90.00
_cell.angle_beta   90.00
_cell.angle_gamma   90.00
#
_symmetry.space_group_name_H-M   'P 1'
#
loop_
_entity.id
_entity.type
_entity.pdbx_description
1 polymer ?
#
loop_
_entity_poly.entity_id
_entity_poly.type
_entity_poly.pdbx_seq_one_letter_code
_entity_poly.pdbx_strand_id
1 'polypeptide(L)' 'MADGISGHPILAYLTFAMPAILLVLGLVFHASVFLIIMTILWLGIGFTVLYLPLASDDGSRT' A
#
# COMPACT_ATOMS: atom_id res chain seq x y z
N MET A 1 8.89 11.87 17.06
CA MET A 1 8.76 12.35 15.67
C MET A 1 7.72 11.47 15.02
N ALA A 2 6.45 11.84 15.19
CA ALA A 2 5.29 11.02 14.83
C ALA A 2 4.36 11.82 13.91
N ASP A 3 4.94 12.41 12.86
CA ASP A 3 4.17 12.88 11.69
C ASP A 3 3.94 11.71 10.73
N GLY A 4 3.65 10.53 11.29
CA GLY A 4 3.46 9.29 10.55
C GLY A 4 2.12 9.33 9.83
N ILE A 5 2.14 9.53 8.52
CA ILE A 5 1.01 9.39 7.58
C ILE A 5 -0.16 10.38 7.77
N SER A 6 -0.37 10.96 8.94
CA SER A 6 -1.47 11.91 9.18
C SER A 6 -1.35 13.20 8.36
N GLY A 7 -0.13 13.60 7.96
CA GLY A 7 0.12 14.81 7.19
C GLY A 7 -0.10 14.69 5.67
N HIS A 8 -0.02 13.49 5.09
CA HIS A 8 0.00 13.30 3.64
C HIS A 8 -0.84 12.09 3.18
N PRO A 9 -2.18 12.17 3.29
CA PRO A 9 -3.10 11.12 2.85
C PRO A 9 -2.88 10.72 1.38
N ILE A 10 -2.34 11.63 0.56
CA ILE A 10 -2.00 11.37 -0.84
C ILE A 10 -0.99 10.23 -1.03
N LEU A 11 -0.07 10.02 -0.08
CA LEU A 11 0.90 8.92 -0.14
C LEU A 11 0.22 7.56 0.02
N ALA A 12 -0.79 7.48 0.89
CA ALA A 12 -1.58 6.27 1.05
C ALA A 12 -2.40 5.97 -0.22
N TYR A 13 -3.01 6.98 -0.83
CA TYR A 13 -3.74 6.81 -2.10
C TYR A 13 -2.82 6.36 -3.25
N LEU A 14 -1.64 6.97 -3.38
CA LEU A 14 -0.66 6.61 -4.41
C LEU A 14 -0.07 5.21 -4.21
N THR A 15 0.13 4.80 -2.96
CA THR A 15 0.79 3.52 -2.65
C THR A 15 -0.19 2.35 -2.59
N PHE A 16 -1.46 2.58 -2.26
CA PHE A 16 -2.46 1.51 -2.11
C PHE A 16 -3.60 1.59 -3.12
N ALA A 17 -4.26 2.75 -3.24
CA ALA A 17 -5.43 2.89 -4.09
C ALA A 17 -5.09 2.83 -5.58
N MET A 18 -4.04 3.53 -6.01
CA MET A 18 -3.62 3.52 -7.42
C MET A 18 -3.17 2.12 -7.87
N PRO A 19 -2.30 1.38 -7.14
CA PRO A 19 -1.91 0.04 -7.55
C PRO A 19 -3.06 -0.95 -7.50
N ALA A 20 -4.01 -0.81 -6.56
CA ALA A 20 -5.20 -1.65 -6.53
C ALA A 20 -6.09 -1.44 -7.76
N ILE A 21 -6.29 -0.18 -8.19
CA ILE A 21 -7.04 0.13 -9.42
C ILE A 21 -6.32 -0.45 -10.65
N LEU A 22 -5.00 -0.30 -10.72
CA LEU A 22 -4.19 -0.86 -11.80
C LEU A 22 -4.23 -2.40 -11.82
N LEU A 23 -4.29 -3.05 -10.65
CA LEU A 23 -4.44 -4.49 -10.56
C LEU A 23 -5.79 -4.95 -11.15
N VAL A 24 -6.88 -4.26 -10.78
CA VAL A 24 -8.22 -4.58 -11.29
C VAL A 24 -8.29 -4.36 -12.79
N LEU A 25 -7.78 -3.23 -13.29
CA LEU A 25 -7.66 -2.97 -14.73
C LEU A 25 -6.82 -4.04 -15.42
N GLY A 26 -5.66 -4.38 -14.84
CA GLY A 26 -4.79 -5.41 -15.37
C GLY A 26 -5.49 -6.77 -15.49
N LEU A 27 -6.27 -7.16 -14.49
CA LEU A 27 -7.07 -8.40 -14.54
C LEU A 27 -8.12 -8.36 -15.65
N VAL A 28 -8.84 -7.25 -15.82
CA VAL A 28 -9.86 -7.08 -16.88
C VAL A 28 -9.23 -7.14 -18.27
N PHE A 29 -8.08 -6.49 -18.47
CA PHE A 29 -7.39 -6.43 -19.75
C PHE A 29 -6.42 -7.60 -19.99
N HIS A 30 -6.49 -8.67 -19.19
CA HIS A 30 -5.62 -9.85 -19.32
C HIS A 30 -4.12 -9.51 -19.33
N ALA A 31 -3.72 -8.61 -18.43
CA ALA A 31 -2.33 -8.24 -18.23
C ALA A 31 -1.47 -9.46 -17.88
N SER A 32 -0.17 -9.35 -18.15
CA SER A 32 0.76 -10.44 -17.91
C SER A 32 0.75 -10.85 -16.43
N VAL A 33 0.85 -12.15 -16.18
CA VAL A 33 0.93 -12.71 -14.82
C VAL A 33 2.08 -12.08 -14.05
N PHE A 34 3.18 -11.76 -14.73
CA PHE A 34 4.31 -11.04 -14.15
C PHE A 34 3.91 -9.66 -13.58
N LEU A 35 3.16 -8.85 -14.34
CA LEU A 35 2.69 -7.55 -13.86
C LEU A 35 1.77 -7.68 -12.65
N ILE A 36 0.86 -8.66 -12.68
CA ILE A 36 -0.06 -8.92 -11.56
C ILE A 36 0.74 -9.26 -10.29
N ILE A 37 1.71 -10.16 -10.37
CA ILE A 37 2.56 -10.54 -9.24
C ILE A 37 3.34 -9.32 -8.71
N MET A 38 3.91 -8.52 -9.62
CA MET A 38 4.68 -7.34 -9.24
C MET A 38 3.82 -6.29 -8.52
N THR A 39 2.57 -6.09 -8.97
CA THR A 39 1.62 -5.18 -8.31
C THR A 39 1.19 -5.70 -6.94
N ILE A 40 0.96 -7.01 -6.78
CA ILE A 40 0.66 -7.62 -5.46
C ILE A 40 1.83 -7.45 -4.50
N LEU A 41 3.05 -7.70 -4.96
CA LEU A 41 4.26 -7.52 -4.14
C LEU A 41 4.42 -6.06 -3.72
N TRP A 42 4.15 -5.10 -4.60
CA TRP A 42 4.17 -3.69 -4.26
C TRP A 42 3.15 -3.36 -3.16
N LEU A 43 1.90 -3.82 -3.30
CA LEU A 43 0.88 -3.63 -2.26
C LEU A 43 1.30 -4.22 -0.91
N GLY A 44 1.89 -5.43 -0.92
CA GLY A 44 2.42 -6.07 0.28
C GLY A 44 3.53 -5.27 0.94
N ILE A 45 4.55 -4.85 0.18
CA ILE A 45 5.68 -4.06 0.69
C ILE A 45 5.19 -2.72 1.22
N GLY A 46 4.31 -2.03 0.48
CA GLY A 46 3.72 -0.77 0.91
C GLY A 46 3.02 -0.91 2.26
N PHE A 47 2.28 -2.00 2.47
CA PHE A 47 1.58 -2.27 3.73
C PHE A 47 2.57 -2.47 4.88
N THR A 48 3.59 -3.30 4.68
CA THR A 48 4.62 -3.58 5.70
C THR A 48 5.41 -2.34 6.09
N VAL A 49 5.71 -1.46 5.12
CA VAL A 49 6.55 -0.27 5.35
C VAL A 49 5.75 0.89 5.94
N LEU A 50 4.52 1.12 5.45
CA LEU A 50 3.75 2.30 5.82
C LEU A 50 2.76 2.03 6.95
N TYR A 51 2.13 0.86 6.98
CA TYR A 51 1.02 0.61 7.90
C TYR A 51 1.46 -0.10 9.19
N LEU A 52 2.42 -1.03 9.07
CA LEU A 52 2.92 -1.82 10.19
C LEU A 52 3.63 -0.98 11.28
N PRO A 53 4.44 0.04 10.95
CA PRO A 53 5.01 0.94 11.96
C PRO A 53 3.95 1.80 12.65
N LEU A 54 2.92 2.25 11.92
CA LEU A 54 1.79 2.99 12.50
C LEU A 54 1.03 2.14 13.53
N ALA A 55 0.76 0.88 13.19
CA ALA A 55 0.09 -0.05 14.11
C ALA A 55 0.92 -0.38 15.35
N SER A 56 2.26 -0.27 15.27
CA SER A 56 3.16 -0.54 16.39
C SER A 56 3.27 0.64 17.36
N ASP A 57 3.05 1.87 16.89
CA ASP A 57 3.09 3.09 17.71
C ASP A 57 1.85 3.21 18.63
N ASP A 58 0.71 2.64 18.23
CA ASP A 58 -0.51 2.56 19.05
C ASP A 58 -0.42 1.54 20.20
N GLY A 59 0.51 0.58 20.13
CA GLY A 59 0.70 -0.46 21.16
C GLY A 59 1.45 -0.01 22.42
N SER A 60 2.03 1.19 22.43
CA SER A 60 2.89 1.68 23.52
C SER A 60 2.14 2.51 24.59
N ARG A 61 0.80 2.59 24.56
CA ARG A 61 -0.01 3.41 25.48
C ARG A 61 -0.75 2.62 26.57
N THR A 62 -0.16 1.53 27.07
CA THR A 62 -0.64 0.80 28.27
C THR A 62 0.45 0.70 29.31
#